data_AF-A0A3C0WYT9-F1
#
_entry.id   AF-A0A3C0WYT9-F1
#
_cell.length_a   1.000
_cell.length_b   1.000
_cell.length_c   1.000
_cell.angle_alpha   90.00
_cell.angle_beta   90.00
_cell.angle_gamma   90.00
#
_symmetry.space_group_name_H-M   'P 1'
#
loop_
_entity.id
_entity.type
_entity.pdbx_description
1 polymer ?
#
loop_
_entity_poly.entity_id
_entity_poly.type
_entity_poly.pdbx_seq_one_letter_code
_entity_poly.pdbx_strand_id
1 'polypeptide(L)'
;WMSHTDYIKQVPLGFKIVGKTDVCPVAAMENASEKLYAVQFHPEVMHTPLGSKMIRNFLYNVCECKGEWTMSSFTTRTIEELKNKIGNKKVLCALSGGVDSSVAALLLHKAVGENLTCIFVDHGL
;
A
#
# COMPACT_ATOMS: atom_id res chain seq x y z
N TRP A 1 2.78 -6.09 18.22
CA TRP A 1 1.67 -5.30 18.80
C TRP A 1 0.39 -6.11 18.75
N MET A 2 -0.16 -6.44 19.91
CA MET A 2 -1.32 -7.30 20.08
C MET A 2 -2.38 -6.52 20.88
N SER A 3 -3.52 -6.21 20.26
CA SER A 3 -4.55 -5.36 20.86
C SER A 3 -5.95 -5.92 20.59
N HIS A 4 -6.19 -7.15 21.04
CA HIS A 4 -7.46 -7.84 20.83
C HIS A 4 -8.06 -8.30 22.15
N THR A 5 -9.36 -8.08 22.30
CA THR A 5 -10.16 -8.58 23.43
C THR A 5 -10.51 -10.06 23.24
N ASP A 6 -10.63 -10.49 21.99
CA ASP A 6 -10.94 -11.87 21.60
C ASP A 6 -9.68 -12.62 21.18
N TYR A 7 -9.72 -13.95 21.34
CA TYR A 7 -8.66 -14.83 20.87
C TYR A 7 -9.22 -16.15 20.33
N ILE A 8 -8.46 -16.78 19.44
CA ILE A 8 -8.79 -18.11 18.93
C ILE A 8 -8.46 -19.14 20.01
N LYS A 9 -9.50 -19.71 20.63
CA LYS A 9 -9.35 -20.73 21.69
C LYS A 9 -8.91 -22.10 21.15
N GLN A 10 -9.36 -22.46 19.95
CA GLN A 10 -9.03 -23.72 19.30
C GLN A 10 -8.75 -23.49 17.82
N VAL A 11 -7.67 -24.10 17.33
CA VAL A 11 -7.27 -24.02 15.92
C VAL A 11 -8.27 -24.80 15.04
N PRO A 12 -8.67 -24.27 13.87
CA PRO A 12 -9.53 -24.99 12.93
C PRO A 12 -8.88 -26.26 12.37
N LEU A 13 -9.69 -27.18 11.82
CA LEU A 13 -9.18 -28.36 11.13
C LEU A 13 -8.26 -27.96 9.97
N GLY A 14 -7.15 -28.68 9.80
CA GLY A 14 -6.17 -28.42 8.74
C GLY A 14 -5.18 -27.30 9.06
N PHE A 15 -5.43 -26.51 10.11
CA PHE A 15 -4.51 -25.49 10.57
C PHE A 15 -3.54 -26.03 11.64
N LYS A 16 -2.32 -25.49 11.62
CA LYS A 16 -1.28 -25.73 12.62
C LYS A 16 -0.98 -24.44 13.35
N ILE A 17 -0.77 -24.53 14.67
CA ILE A 17 -0.32 -23.40 15.47
C ILE A 17 1.18 -23.20 15.21
N VAL A 18 1.56 -22.02 14.75
CA VAL A 18 2.95 -21.64 14.45
C VAL A 18 3.44 -20.47 15.30
N GLY A 19 2.58 -19.91 16.15
CA GLY A 19 2.93 -18.92 17.14
C GLY A 19 2.00 -18.99 18.35
N LYS A 20 2.59 -18.85 19.53
CA LYS A 20 1.87 -18.83 20.82
C LYS A 20 2.51 -17.82 21.76
N THR A 21 1.73 -17.38 22.73
CA THR A 21 2.20 -16.59 23.88
C THR A 21 1.58 -17.16 25.15
N ASP A 22 2.02 -16.69 26.31
CA ASP A 22 1.50 -17.18 27.61
C ASP A 22 -0.01 -16.95 27.78
N VAL A 23 -0.55 -15.92 27.15
CA VAL A 23 -1.97 -15.51 27.27
C VAL A 23 -2.78 -15.71 26.00
N CYS A 24 -2.15 -16.10 24.89
CA CYS A 24 -2.82 -16.37 23.62
C CYS A 24 -2.28 -17.69 23.02
N PRO A 25 -3.04 -18.80 23.13
CA PRO A 25 -2.58 -20.12 22.69
C PRO A 25 -2.43 -20.23 21.18
N VAL A 26 -3.19 -19.45 20.41
CA VAL A 26 -3.15 -19.40 18.95
C VAL A 26 -2.84 -17.97 18.52
N ALA A 27 -1.59 -17.54 18.72
CA ALA A 27 -1.14 -16.21 18.32
C ALA A 27 -0.81 -16.13 16.82
N ALA A 28 -0.45 -17.27 16.20
CA ALA A 28 -0.35 -17.42 14.76
C ALA A 28 -0.68 -18.87 14.36
N MET A 29 -1.34 -19.03 13.21
CA MET A 29 -1.69 -20.33 12.65
C MET A 29 -1.57 -20.33 11.12
N GLU A 30 -1.34 -21.51 10.55
CA GLU A 30 -1.25 -21.69 9.10
C GLU A 30 -1.95 -22.96 8.62
N ASN A 31 -2.49 -22.93 7.41
CA ASN A 31 -2.77 -24.09 6.57
C ASN A 31 -1.96 -23.91 5.28
N ALA A 32 -0.73 -24.46 5.29
CA ALA A 32 0.23 -24.27 4.21
C ALA A 32 -0.24 -24.89 2.87
N SER A 33 -1.01 -25.99 2.91
CA SER A 33 -1.57 -26.60 1.69
C SER A 33 -2.57 -25.70 0.98
N GLU A 34 -3.32 -24.89 1.73
CA GLU A 34 -4.30 -23.94 1.19
C GLU A 34 -3.73 -22.52 1.09
N LYS A 35 -2.45 -22.32 1.40
CA LYS A 35 -1.79 -21.01 1.47
C LYS A 35 -2.52 -20.00 2.39
N LEU A 36 -3.15 -20.49 3.46
CA LEU A 36 -3.84 -19.65 4.44
C LEU A 36 -2.94 -19.43 5.66
N TYR A 37 -2.77 -18.17 6.06
CA TYR A 37 -1.93 -17.77 7.18
C TYR A 37 -2.66 -16.70 7.99
N ALA A 38 -2.62 -16.83 9.31
CA ALA A 38 -3.26 -15.88 10.21
C ALA A 38 -2.34 -15.55 11.38
N VAL A 39 -2.32 -14.27 11.73
CA VAL A 39 -1.66 -13.75 12.92
C VAL A 39 -2.69 -12.99 13.73
N GLN A 40 -2.67 -13.15 15.04
CA GLN A 40 -3.55 -12.43 15.95
C GLN A 40 -2.98 -11.05 16.31
N PHE A 41 -1.73 -10.73 15.95
CA PHE A 41 -1.12 -9.42 16.16
C PHE A 41 -1.07 -8.62 14.85
N HIS A 42 -0.72 -7.32 14.94
CA HIS A 42 -0.64 -6.41 13.79
C HIS A 42 0.77 -6.35 13.19
N PRO A 43 1.10 -7.06 12.08
CA PRO A 43 2.42 -6.99 11.44
C PRO A 43 2.67 -5.69 10.67
N GLU A 44 1.64 -4.90 10.42
CA GLU A 44 1.69 -3.65 9.66
C GLU A 44 2.23 -2.46 10.47
N VAL A 45 2.19 -2.53 11.80
CA VAL A 45 2.64 -1.43 12.67
C VAL A 45 4.12 -1.56 13.03
N MET A 46 4.78 -0.41 13.18
CA MET A 46 6.21 -0.33 13.56
C MET A 46 6.53 -1.02 14.90
N HIS A 47 5.54 -1.12 15.78
CA HIS A 47 5.65 -1.79 17.07
C HIS A 47 5.74 -3.32 16.99
N THR A 48 5.65 -3.92 15.80
CA THR A 48 5.89 -5.35 15.60
C THR A 48 7.25 -5.54 14.91
N PRO A 49 8.30 -5.92 15.66
CA PRO A 49 9.59 -6.23 15.06
C PRO A 49 9.42 -7.27 13.96
N LEU A 50 10.10 -7.05 12.82
CA LEU A 50 10.01 -7.90 11.63
C LEU A 50 8.62 -8.00 10.98
N GLY A 51 7.62 -7.20 11.40
CA GLY A 51 6.28 -7.23 10.82
C GLY A 51 6.28 -6.96 9.30
N SER A 52 7.08 -5.98 8.86
CA SER A 52 7.31 -5.71 7.43
C SER A 52 7.95 -6.89 6.69
N LYS A 53 8.83 -7.67 7.35
CA LYS A 53 9.43 -8.88 6.79
C LYS A 53 8.39 -10.00 6.65
N MET A 54 7.46 -10.13 7.59
CA MET A 54 6.36 -11.09 7.52
C MET A 54 5.45 -10.78 6.32
N ILE A 55 5.00 -9.52 6.19
CA ILE A 55 4.18 -9.07 5.05
C ILE A 55 4.93 -9.30 3.73
N ARG A 56 6.22 -8.96 3.68
CA ARG A 56 7.06 -9.22 2.50
C ARG A 56 7.09 -10.72 2.15
N ASN A 57 7.35 -11.59 3.11
CA ASN A 57 7.40 -13.03 2.86
C ASN A 57 6.05 -13.56 2.36
N PHE A 58 4.94 -13.08 2.92
CA PHE A 58 3.61 -13.45 2.45
C PHE A 58 3.40 -13.02 0.98
N LEU A 59 3.67 -11.76 0.65
CA LEU A 59 3.51 -11.25 -0.72
C LEU A 59 4.38 -11.99 -1.74
N TYR A 60 5.67 -12.18 -1.46
CA TYR A 60 6.63 -12.65 -2.46
C TYR A 60 6.83 -14.17 -2.46
N ASN A 61 6.72 -14.84 -1.32
CA ASN A 61 6.97 -16.28 -1.23
C ASN A 61 5.67 -17.11 -1.22
N VAL A 62 4.57 -16.56 -0.70
CA VAL A 62 3.28 -17.28 -0.65
C VAL A 62 2.39 -16.90 -1.83
N CYS A 63 2.15 -15.60 -2.01
CA CYS A 63 1.35 -15.06 -3.10
C CYS A 63 2.13 -14.94 -4.42
N GLU A 64 3.45 -15.15 -4.41
CA GLU A 64 4.31 -15.12 -5.60
C GLU A 64 4.18 -13.80 -6.40
N CYS A 65 3.89 -12.69 -5.71
CA CYS A 65 3.82 -11.38 -6.33
C CYS A 65 5.20 -10.99 -6.88
N LYS A 66 5.25 -10.40 -8.08
CA LYS A 66 6.53 -10.06 -8.74
C LYS A 66 7.16 -8.76 -8.27
N GLY A 67 6.39 -7.88 -7.62
CA GLY A 67 6.89 -6.57 -7.18
C GLY A 67 7.11 -5.58 -8.32
N GLU A 68 6.37 -5.73 -9.42
CA GLU A 68 6.46 -4.84 -10.61
C GLU A 68 5.96 -3.42 -10.35
N TRP A 69 5.24 -3.21 -9.23
CA TRP A 69 4.83 -1.90 -8.78
C TRP A 69 6.01 -1.14 -8.16
N THR A 70 6.54 -0.19 -8.91
CA THR A 70 7.59 0.73 -8.49
C THR A 70 7.13 2.15 -8.77
N MET A 71 7.73 3.14 -8.11
CA MET A 71 7.40 4.54 -8.41
C MET A 71 7.70 4.91 -9.87
N SER A 72 8.71 4.29 -10.48
CA SER A 72 9.03 4.47 -11.90
C SER A 72 7.94 3.90 -12.81
N SER A 73 7.54 2.63 -12.61
CA SER A 73 6.48 2.00 -13.41
C SER A 73 5.13 2.70 -13.22
N PHE A 74 4.82 3.11 -12.00
CA PHE A 74 3.64 3.93 -11.71
C PHE A 74 3.67 5.27 -12.45
N THR A 75 4.78 6.01 -12.38
CA THR A 75 4.91 7.34 -13.00
C THR A 75 4.72 7.25 -14.51
N THR A 76 5.41 6.31 -15.17
CA THR A 76 5.31 6.11 -16.62
C THR A 76 3.88 5.77 -17.03
N ARG A 77 3.27 4.78 -16.37
CA ARG A 77 1.89 4.35 -16.66
C ARG A 77 0.89 5.49 -16.46
N THR A 78 1.03 6.24 -15.36
CA THR A 78 0.11 7.34 -15.03
C THR A 78 0.20 8.47 -16.05
N ILE A 79 1.40 8.84 -16.49
CA ILE A 79 1.58 9.89 -17.51
C ILE A 79 0.91 9.49 -18.83
N GLU A 80 1.08 8.23 -19.24
CA GLU A 80 0.45 7.71 -20.46
C GLU A 80 -1.08 7.67 -20.36
N GLU A 81 -1.61 7.17 -19.23
CA GLU A 81 -3.05 7.17 -18.95
C GLU A 81 -3.64 8.60 -18.97
N LEU A 82 -2.96 9.55 -18.35
CA LEU A 82 -3.36 10.97 -18.36
C LEU A 82 -3.35 11.55 -19.77
N LYS A 83 -2.30 11.30 -20.54
CA LYS A 83 -2.17 11.77 -21.92
C LYS A 83 -3.31 11.24 -22.79
N ASN A 84 -3.61 9.94 -22.70
CA ASN A 84 -4.69 9.30 -23.45
C ASN A 84 -6.07 9.81 -23.03
N LYS A 85 -6.29 10.01 -21.73
CA LYS A 85 -7.57 10.47 -21.18
C LYS A 85 -7.87 11.94 -21.51
N ILE A 86 -6.86 12.81 -21.46
CA ILE A 86 -7.03 14.25 -21.66
C ILE A 86 -6.98 14.61 -23.15
N GLY A 87 -6.09 13.95 -23.92
CA GLY A 87 -5.82 14.30 -25.31
C GLY A 87 -5.32 15.74 -25.41
N ASN A 88 -5.94 16.54 -26.29
CA ASN A 88 -5.56 17.93 -26.55
C ASN A 88 -6.38 18.96 -25.74
N LYS A 89 -7.11 18.54 -24.71
CA LYS A 89 -7.91 19.46 -23.88
C LYS A 89 -7.00 20.30 -22.98
N LYS A 90 -7.44 21.53 -22.67
CA LYS A 90 -6.82 22.35 -21.62
C LYS A 90 -7.16 21.81 -20.24
N VAL A 91 -6.20 21.90 -19.32
CA VAL A 91 -6.30 21.42 -17.94
C VAL A 91 -5.98 22.55 -16.98
N LEU A 92 -6.79 22.71 -15.95
CA LEU A 92 -6.56 23.66 -14.87
C LEU A 92 -6.13 22.90 -13.61
N CYS A 93 -5.05 23.33 -12.95
CA CYS A 93 -4.58 22.75 -11.71
C CYS A 93 -4.45 23.83 -10.63
N ALA A 94 -5.11 23.63 -9.49
CA ALA A 94 -4.91 24.48 -8.32
C ALA A 94 -3.64 24.02 -7.59
N LEU A 95 -2.62 24.86 -7.58
CA LEU A 95 -1.34 24.61 -6.94
C LEU A 95 -1.34 25.29 -5.57
N SER A 96 -1.28 24.50 -4.50
CA SER A 96 -1.27 25.01 -3.12
C SER A 96 0.13 25.22 -2.56
N GLY A 97 1.17 24.70 -3.23
CA GLY A 97 2.51 24.56 -2.67
C GLY A 97 2.73 23.27 -1.88
N GLY A 98 1.65 22.57 -1.48
CA GLY A 98 1.72 21.26 -0.85
C GLY A 98 2.23 20.17 -1.81
N VAL A 99 2.86 19.13 -1.24
CA VAL A 99 3.50 18.02 -1.97
C VAL A 99 2.54 17.38 -2.97
N ASP A 100 1.30 17.09 -2.55
CA ASP A 100 0.31 16.43 -3.41
C ASP A 100 0.00 17.25 -4.66
N SER A 101 -0.29 18.55 -4.49
CA SER A 101 -0.60 19.44 -5.62
C SER A 101 0.60 19.64 -6.54
N SER A 102 1.81 19.68 -5.99
CA SER A 102 3.04 19.84 -6.76
C SER A 102 3.37 18.59 -7.58
N VAL A 103 3.22 17.39 -6.99
CA VAL A 103 3.40 16.12 -7.71
C VAL A 103 2.32 15.95 -8.78
N ALA A 104 1.07 16.28 -8.47
CA ALA A 104 -0.03 16.23 -9.45
C ALA A 104 0.24 17.17 -10.63
N ALA A 105 0.64 18.43 -10.37
CA ALA A 105 0.99 19.39 -11.40
C ALA A 105 2.15 18.88 -12.28
N LEU A 106 3.18 18.26 -11.70
CA LEU A 106 4.30 17.70 -12.44
C LEU A 106 3.89 16.53 -13.35
N LEU A 107 3.04 15.61 -12.85
CA LEU A 107 2.54 14.49 -13.65
C LEU A 107 1.67 14.99 -14.81
N LEU A 108 0.79 15.97 -14.55
CA LEU A 108 -0.03 16.61 -15.59
C LEU A 108 0.83 17.34 -16.62
N HIS A 109 1.86 18.07 -16.18
CA HIS A 109 2.76 18.79 -17.08
C HIS A 109 3.50 17.80 -18.00
N LYS A 110 4.00 16.69 -17.47
CA LYS A 110 4.62 15.62 -18.28
C LYS A 110 3.64 14.97 -19.27
N ALA A 111 2.34 14.94 -18.95
CA ALA A 111 1.33 14.34 -19.81
C ALA A 111 0.86 15.28 -20.94
N VAL A 112 0.64 16.57 -20.64
CA VAL A 112 -0.04 17.51 -21.57
C VAL A 112 0.68 18.83 -21.83
N GLY A 113 1.85 19.06 -21.22
CA GLY A 113 2.71 20.22 -21.47
C GLY A 113 1.98 21.56 -21.34
N GLU A 114 2.04 22.37 -22.41
CA GLU A 114 1.44 23.71 -22.54
C GLU A 114 -0.10 23.74 -22.45
N ASN A 115 -0.75 22.57 -22.41
CA ASN A 115 -2.19 22.49 -22.15
C ASN A 115 -2.53 22.57 -20.65
N LEU A 116 -1.52 22.52 -19.76
CA LEU A 116 -1.70 22.71 -18.33
C LEU A 116 -1.58 24.20 -17.96
N THR A 117 -2.56 24.70 -17.22
CA THR A 117 -2.51 25.99 -16.54
C THR A 117 -2.59 25.76 -15.04
N CYS A 118 -1.57 26.21 -14.30
CA CYS A 118 -1.57 26.16 -12.84
C CYS A 118 -2.00 27.51 -12.28
N ILE A 119 -2.91 27.49 -11.30
CA ILE A 119 -3.25 28.66 -10.49
C ILE A 119 -2.60 28.46 -9.13
N PHE A 120 -1.68 29.36 -8.78
CA PHE A 120 -1.12 29.47 -7.43
C PHE A 120 -1.72 30.71 -6.76
N VAL A 121 -2.21 30.55 -5.54
CA VAL A 121 -2.76 31.64 -4.74
C VAL A 121 -1.90 31.81 -3.51
N ASP A 122 -1.13 32.89 -3.48
CA ASP A 122 -0.46 33.36 -2.26
C ASP A 122 -1.47 34.14 -1.42
N HIS A 123 -1.87 33.58 -0.28
CA HIS A 123 -2.79 34.22 0.66
C HIS A 123 -2.08 35.15 1.66
N GLY A 124 -0.74 35.28 1.58
CA GLY A 124 0.06 36.18 2.42
C GLY A 124 0.31 35.69 3.85
N LEU A 125 0.27 34.38 4.10
CA LEU A 125 0.60 33.76 5.40
C LEU A 125 1.85 32.91 5.29
#